data_AF-A0A9P5SWM5-F1
#
_entry.id   AF-A0A9P5SWM5-F1
#
_cell.length_a   1.000
_cell.length_b   1.000
_cell.length_c   1.000
_cell.angle_alpha   90.00
_cell.angle_beta   90.00
_cell.angle_gamma   90.00
#
_symmetry.space_group_name_H-M   'P 1'
#
loop_
_entity.id
_entity.type
_entity.pdbx_description
1 polymer ?
#
loop_
_entity_poly.entity_id
_entity_poly.type
_entity_poly.pdbx_seq_one_letter_code
_entity_poly.pdbx_strand_id
1 'polypeptide(L)'
;MAKINENITIEVKGIENMRSEAQNNEISAKDLKTRLMCSYMDLDPINLDRPRTVCTSTSCTTIHGNITRHNKHCHVDCQLPNIAINVLNHAGLRSCWAMNGETCRICGCRWEKHMHVKIDYNEVKKQRTDTAVEKQLKEKLSA
;
A
#
# COMPACT_ATOMS: atom_id res chain seq x y z
N MET A 1 4.42 67.83 -4.48
CA MET A 1 4.70 66.64 -5.31
C MET A 1 5.58 65.60 -4.59
N ALA A 2 6.60 65.98 -3.83
CA ALA A 2 7.48 65.03 -3.10
C ALA A 2 6.75 64.05 -2.14
N LYS A 3 5.78 64.55 -1.37
CA LYS A 3 5.01 63.77 -0.38
C LYS A 3 4.16 62.64 -1.00
N ILE A 4 3.65 62.86 -2.22
CA ILE A 4 2.81 61.89 -2.95
C ILE A 4 3.68 60.74 -3.46
N ASN A 5 4.89 61.04 -3.96
CA ASN A 5 5.83 60.03 -4.42
C ASN A 5 6.38 59.17 -3.27
N GLU A 6 6.64 59.77 -2.10
CA GLU A 6 6.99 59.03 -0.88
C GLU A 6 5.87 58.10 -0.43
N ASN A 7 4.62 58.57 -0.42
CA ASN A 7 3.47 57.75 -0.02
C ASN A 7 3.27 56.54 -0.96
N ILE A 8 3.36 56.73 -2.28
CA ILE A 8 3.26 55.65 -3.25
C ILE A 8 4.39 54.62 -3.05
N THR A 9 5.60 55.08 -2.73
CA THR A 9 6.75 54.18 -2.49
C THR A 9 6.54 53.31 -1.24
N ILE A 10 5.92 53.87 -0.20
CA ILE A 10 5.57 53.14 1.03
C ILE A 10 4.48 52.09 0.73
N GLU A 11 3.45 52.45 -0.03
CA GLU A 11 2.36 51.54 -0.40
C GLU A 11 2.87 50.37 -1.26
N VAL A 12 3.73 50.63 -2.25
CA VAL A 12 4.33 49.58 -3.09
C VAL A 12 5.15 48.61 -2.25
N LYS A 13 5.99 49.10 -1.32
CA LYS A 13 6.73 48.24 -0.37
C LYS A 13 5.79 47.41 0.51
N GLY A 14 4.68 48.00 0.96
CA GLY A 14 3.66 47.29 1.73
C GLY A 14 3.07 46.11 0.95
N ILE A 15 2.72 46.34 -0.33
CA ILE A 15 2.18 45.31 -1.23
C ILE A 15 3.21 44.21 -1.50
N GLU A 16 4.47 44.56 -1.72
CA GLU A 16 5.56 43.59 -1.93
C GLU A 16 5.79 42.70 -0.70
N ASN A 17 5.76 43.28 0.50
CA ASN A 17 5.86 42.53 1.76
C ASN A 17 4.70 41.55 1.92
N MET A 18 3.46 42.01 1.71
CA MET A 18 2.27 41.14 1.77
C MET A 18 2.33 40.00 0.75
N ARG A 19 2.84 40.26 -0.46
CA ARG A 19 3.03 39.24 -1.49
C ARG A 19 4.06 38.19 -1.06
N SER A 20 5.17 38.62 -0.48
CA SER A 20 6.20 37.73 0.04
C SER A 20 5.68 36.86 1.19
N GLU A 21 4.92 37.46 2.11
CA GLU A 21 4.26 36.73 3.21
C GLU A 21 3.26 35.68 2.70
N ALA A 22 2.43 36.04 1.72
CA ALA A 22 1.49 35.09 1.10
C ALA A 22 2.21 33.91 0.45
N GLN A 23 3.29 34.16 -0.29
CA GLN A 23 4.09 33.09 -0.89
C GLN A 23 4.76 32.19 0.15
N ASN A 24 5.33 32.77 1.21
CA ASN A 24 5.93 31.99 2.30
C ASN A 24 4.89 31.12 3.02
N ASN A 25 3.68 31.65 3.23
CA ASN A 25 2.57 30.92 3.82
C ASN A 25 2.12 29.74 2.95
N GLU A 26 2.06 29.90 1.62
CA GLU A 26 1.75 28.78 0.71
C GLU A 26 2.82 27.68 0.75
N ILE A 27 4.10 28.05 0.81
CA ILE A 27 5.21 27.08 0.91
C ILE A 27 5.11 26.33 2.24
N SER A 28 4.88 27.04 3.35
CA SER A 28 4.71 26.46 4.69
C SER A 28 3.51 25.51 4.75
N ALA A 29 2.38 25.89 4.15
CA ALA A 29 1.18 25.06 4.07
C ALA A 29 1.43 23.75 3.27
N LYS A 30 2.19 23.83 2.17
CA LYS A 30 2.60 22.64 1.40
C LYS A 30 3.54 21.73 2.21
N ASP A 31 4.49 22.30 2.95
CA ASP A 31 5.40 21.53 3.83
C ASP A 31 4.63 20.81 4.94
N LEU A 32 3.75 21.53 5.64
CA LEU A 32 2.87 20.98 6.67
C LEU A 32 2.00 19.85 6.12
N LYS A 33 1.41 20.03 4.93
CA LYS A 33 0.60 18.99 4.27
C LYS A 33 1.41 17.74 3.95
N THR A 34 2.66 17.90 3.52
CA THR A 34 3.55 16.77 3.24
C THR A 34 3.91 16.01 4.53
N ARG A 35 4.19 16.74 5.62
CA ARG A 35 4.46 16.16 6.94
C ARG A 35 3.27 15.46 7.57
N LEU A 36 2.04 15.82 7.15
CA LEU A 36 0.81 15.17 7.57
C LEU A 36 0.54 13.83 6.88
N MET A 37 1.28 13.51 5.82
CA MET A 37 1.13 12.22 5.13
C MET A 37 1.83 11.13 5.95
N CYS A 38 1.04 10.20 6.49
CA CYS A 38 1.56 9.01 7.13
C CYS A 38 1.78 7.92 6.08
N SER A 39 2.98 7.35 6.05
CA SER A 39 3.30 6.19 5.21
C SER A 39 2.91 4.91 5.94
N TYR A 40 2.20 4.02 5.27
CA TYR A 40 1.83 2.71 5.80
C TYR A 40 2.07 1.62 4.76
N MET A 41 2.28 0.38 5.24
CA MET A 41 2.34 -0.80 4.37
C MET A 41 0.92 -1.32 4.15
N ASP A 42 0.57 -1.52 2.90
CA ASP A 42 -0.71 -2.09 2.45
C ASP A 42 -0.46 -3.31 1.58
N LEU A 43 -1.51 -4.09 1.30
CA LEU A 43 -1.47 -5.27 0.45
C LEU A 43 -2.36 -5.07 -0.76
N ASP A 44 -1.76 -4.97 -1.95
CA ASP A 44 -2.51 -4.89 -3.21
C ASP A 44 -2.67 -6.26 -3.85
N PRO A 45 -3.89 -6.64 -4.26
CA PRO A 45 -4.13 -7.90 -4.94
C PRO A 45 -3.54 -7.89 -6.34
N ILE A 46 -2.86 -8.96 -6.71
CA ILE A 46 -2.33 -9.21 -8.04
C ILE A 46 -2.97 -10.46 -8.64
N ASN A 47 -3.55 -10.30 -9.82
CA ASN A 47 -4.05 -11.43 -10.61
C ASN A 47 -2.88 -12.13 -11.29
N LEU A 48 -2.84 -13.46 -11.19
CA LEU A 48 -1.84 -14.31 -11.80
C LEU A 48 -2.43 -14.97 -13.06
N ASP A 49 -1.67 -14.98 -14.15
CA ASP A 49 -2.06 -15.64 -15.40
C ASP A 49 -2.22 -17.16 -15.23
N ARG A 50 -1.40 -17.74 -14.36
CA ARG A 50 -1.37 -19.16 -14.03
C ARG A 50 -1.50 -19.36 -12.53
N PRO A 51 -2.07 -20.50 -12.09
CA PRO A 51 -2.23 -20.75 -10.68
C PRO A 51 -0.88 -20.97 -10.01
N ARG A 52 -0.72 -20.42 -8.82
CA ARG A 52 0.43 -20.61 -7.95
C ARG A 52 0.06 -21.52 -6.79
N THR A 53 0.90 -22.49 -6.47
CA THR A 53 0.72 -23.30 -5.26
C THR A 53 1.29 -22.56 -4.07
N VAL A 54 0.44 -22.25 -3.10
CA VAL A 54 0.81 -21.57 -1.84
C VAL A 54 0.51 -22.45 -0.64
N CYS A 55 1.16 -22.16 0.48
CA CYS A 55 0.90 -22.83 1.76
C CYS A 55 0.02 -21.95 2.66
N THR A 56 -0.96 -22.58 3.31
CA THR A 56 -1.92 -21.99 4.26
C THR A 56 -1.58 -22.32 5.72
N SER A 57 -0.45 -22.99 5.96
CA SER A 57 0.06 -23.20 7.32
C SER A 57 0.37 -21.87 7.98
N THR A 58 0.09 -21.74 9.28
CA THR A 58 0.40 -20.55 10.08
C THR A 58 1.89 -20.19 10.05
N SER A 59 2.78 -21.18 9.86
CA SER A 59 4.22 -20.96 9.68
C SER A 59 4.60 -20.35 8.33
N CYS A 60 3.69 -20.38 7.35
CA CYS A 60 3.91 -19.93 5.97
C CYS A 60 3.03 -18.75 5.58
N THR A 61 2.22 -18.23 6.50
CA THR A 61 1.28 -17.13 6.25
C THR A 61 1.42 -16.02 7.29
N THR A 62 1.19 -14.79 6.88
CA THR A 62 1.02 -13.64 7.79
C THR A 62 -0.37 -13.06 7.61
N ILE A 63 -1.03 -12.70 8.72
CA ILE A 63 -2.35 -12.06 8.71
C ILE A 63 -2.15 -10.54 8.86
N HIS A 64 -2.66 -9.79 7.90
CA HIS A 64 -2.70 -8.32 7.91
C HIS A 64 -4.16 -7.87 7.93
N GLY A 65 -4.69 -7.60 9.12
CA GLY A 65 -6.11 -7.32 9.31
C GLY A 65 -6.97 -8.51 8.89
N ASN A 66 -7.76 -8.34 7.82
CA ASN A 66 -8.62 -9.40 7.26
C ASN A 66 -8.00 -10.14 6.07
N ILE A 67 -6.76 -9.81 5.68
CA ILE A 67 -6.08 -10.41 4.52
C ILE A 67 -5.02 -11.39 5.01
N THR A 68 -5.05 -12.61 4.48
CA THR A 68 -3.99 -13.60 4.70
C THR A 68 -3.01 -13.55 3.55
N ARG A 69 -1.77 -13.15 3.84
CA ARG A 69 -0.66 -13.19 2.90
C ARG A 69 0.06 -14.53 2.98
N HIS A 70 0.34 -15.12 1.84
CA HIS A 70 1.13 -16.35 1.74
C HIS A 70 2.61 -15.99 1.59
N ASN A 71 3.41 -16.15 2.65
CA ASN A 71 4.83 -15.82 2.62
C ASN A 71 5.67 -16.81 1.80
N LYS A 72 5.15 -18.03 1.60
CA LYS A 72 5.82 -19.10 0.87
C LYS A 72 5.03 -19.49 -0.38
N HIS A 73 5.55 -19.07 -1.52
CA HIS A 73 5.12 -19.52 -2.84
C HIS A 73 5.84 -20.84 -3.15
N CYS A 74 5.15 -21.96 -2.95
CA CYS A 74 5.75 -23.28 -3.04
C CYS A 74 6.00 -23.72 -4.49
N HIS A 75 5.11 -23.36 -5.41
CA HIS A 75 5.33 -23.58 -6.85
C HIS A 75 4.70 -22.44 -7.64
N VAL A 76 5.49 -21.78 -8.47
CA VAL A 76 5.01 -20.74 -9.39
C VAL A 76 4.52 -21.41 -10.67
N ASP A 77 3.40 -20.94 -11.21
CA ASP A 77 2.80 -21.40 -12.48
C ASP A 77 2.57 -22.91 -12.56
N CYS A 78 1.90 -23.47 -11.56
CA CYS A 78 1.58 -24.89 -11.55
C CYS A 78 0.67 -25.27 -12.73
N GLN A 79 1.11 -26.22 -13.55
CA GLN A 79 0.39 -26.66 -14.75
C GLN A 79 -0.52 -27.87 -14.51
N LEU A 80 -0.75 -28.26 -13.26
CA LEU A 80 -1.61 -29.41 -12.97
C LEU A 80 -3.05 -29.12 -13.43
N PRO A 81 -3.62 -29.96 -14.31
CA PRO A 81 -4.99 -29.79 -14.76
C PRO A 81 -5.98 -30.18 -13.65
N ASN A 82 -7.19 -29.65 -13.73
CA ASN A 82 -8.35 -30.07 -12.93
C ASN A 82 -8.17 -29.93 -11.40
N ILE A 83 -7.34 -28.99 -10.93
CA ILE A 83 -7.28 -28.61 -9.52
C ILE A 83 -8.05 -27.31 -9.32
N ALA A 84 -9.07 -27.34 -8.46
CA ALA A 84 -9.84 -26.16 -8.12
C ALA A 84 -8.98 -25.10 -7.40
N ILE A 85 -9.19 -23.84 -7.75
CA ILE A 85 -8.52 -22.69 -7.12
C ILE A 85 -9.14 -22.44 -5.74
N ASN A 86 -8.33 -22.04 -4.76
CA ASN A 86 -8.68 -21.78 -3.37
C ASN A 86 -9.29 -22.98 -2.62
N VAL A 87 -8.96 -24.21 -3.05
CA VAL A 87 -9.42 -25.44 -2.42
C VAL A 87 -8.26 -26.15 -1.72
N LEU A 88 -8.44 -26.45 -0.44
CA LEU A 88 -7.54 -27.27 0.36
C LEU A 88 -7.86 -28.75 0.21
N ASN A 89 -6.91 -29.62 0.57
CA ASN A 89 -7.06 -31.08 0.57
C ASN A 89 -7.41 -31.69 -0.80
N HIS A 90 -7.17 -30.96 -1.91
CA HIS A 90 -7.35 -31.51 -3.24
C HIS A 90 -6.24 -32.53 -3.52
N ALA A 91 -6.57 -33.82 -3.58
CA ALA A 91 -5.58 -34.91 -3.68
C ALA A 91 -4.61 -34.75 -4.85
N GLY A 92 -5.04 -34.14 -5.96
CA GLY A 92 -4.17 -33.82 -7.11
C GLY A 92 -2.97 -32.92 -6.77
N LEU A 93 -3.01 -32.15 -5.67
CA LEU A 93 -1.87 -31.33 -5.23
C LEU A 93 -0.66 -32.16 -4.82
N ARG A 94 -0.85 -33.44 -4.45
CA ARG A 94 0.23 -34.40 -4.19
C ARG A 94 1.13 -34.61 -5.41
N SER A 95 0.61 -34.38 -6.61
CA SER A 95 1.35 -34.47 -7.88
C SER A 95 2.05 -33.16 -8.25
N CYS A 96 1.95 -32.11 -7.42
CA CYS A 96 2.62 -30.85 -7.69
C CYS A 96 4.13 -31.05 -7.55
N TRP A 97 4.91 -30.40 -8.42
CA TRP A 97 6.37 -30.45 -8.37
C TRP A 97 6.90 -30.04 -6.98
N ALA A 98 6.22 -29.14 -6.25
CA ALA A 98 6.64 -28.78 -4.90
C ALA A 98 6.42 -29.88 -3.85
N MET A 99 5.64 -30.92 -4.15
CA MET A 99 5.40 -32.04 -3.24
C MET A 99 6.40 -33.17 -3.46
N ASN A 100 6.94 -33.68 -2.35
CA ASN A 100 7.67 -34.93 -2.29
C ASN A 100 6.83 -35.94 -1.49
N GLY A 101 5.78 -36.48 -2.13
CA GLY A 101 4.78 -37.31 -1.46
C GLY A 101 3.85 -36.48 -0.55
N GLU A 102 3.89 -36.75 0.76
CA GLU A 102 3.02 -36.09 1.74
C GLU A 102 3.49 -34.67 2.12
N THR A 103 4.75 -34.34 1.86
CA THR A 103 5.39 -33.12 2.37
C THR A 103 5.90 -32.25 1.24
N CYS A 104 5.73 -30.95 1.37
CA CYS A 104 6.28 -29.96 0.46
C CYS A 104 7.78 -29.79 0.68
N ARG A 105 8.58 -29.93 -0.39
CA ARG A 105 10.04 -29.76 -0.32
C ARG A 105 10.50 -28.30 -0.19
N ILE A 106 9.59 -27.34 -0.37
CA ILE A 106 9.89 -25.91 -0.31
C ILE A 106 9.65 -25.34 1.09
N CYS A 107 8.56 -25.72 1.75
CA CYS A 107 8.18 -25.18 3.06
C CYS A 107 8.11 -26.22 4.18
N GLY A 108 8.28 -27.51 3.87
CA GLY A 108 8.22 -28.61 4.86
C GLY A 108 6.82 -28.93 5.38
N CYS A 109 5.78 -28.24 4.93
CA CYS A 109 4.40 -28.49 5.37
C CYS A 109 3.75 -29.63 4.58
N ARG A 110 2.72 -30.27 5.15
CA ARG A 110 1.94 -31.31 4.45
C ARG A 110 1.19 -30.75 3.24
N TRP A 111 1.01 -31.56 2.20
CA TRP A 111 0.31 -31.18 0.97
C TRP A 111 -1.12 -30.67 1.23
N GLU A 112 -1.80 -31.17 2.26
CA GLU A 112 -3.15 -30.73 2.71
C GLU A 112 -3.22 -29.24 3.07
N LYS A 113 -2.08 -28.67 3.49
CA LYS A 113 -1.94 -27.24 3.80
C LYS A 113 -1.64 -26.40 2.57
N HIS A 114 -1.76 -26.95 1.36
CA HIS A 114 -1.49 -26.23 0.13
C HIS A 114 -2.74 -26.07 -0.71
N MET A 115 -2.78 -25.02 -1.50
CA MET A 115 -3.84 -24.76 -2.48
C MET A 115 -3.30 -24.00 -3.68
N HIS A 116 -4.04 -24.02 -4.78
CA HIS A 116 -3.80 -23.14 -5.92
C HIS A 116 -4.47 -21.79 -5.70
N VAL A 117 -3.76 -20.70 -5.93
CA VAL A 117 -4.32 -19.35 -5.94
C VAL A 117 -4.07 -18.70 -7.30
N LYS A 118 -5.01 -17.85 -7.73
CA LYS A 118 -4.85 -16.94 -8.88
C LYS A 118 -4.78 -15.47 -8.47
N ILE A 119 -5.03 -15.18 -7.19
CA ILE A 119 -4.88 -13.85 -6.62
C ILE A 119 -3.84 -13.99 -5.53
N ASP A 120 -2.81 -13.16 -5.59
CA ASP A 120 -1.77 -13.05 -4.58
C ASP A 120 -1.71 -11.59 -4.08
N TYR A 121 -0.90 -11.29 -3.07
CA TYR A 121 -0.84 -9.96 -2.48
C TYR A 121 0.59 -9.44 -2.40
N ASN A 122 0.82 -8.27 -3.01
CA ASN A 122 2.08 -7.55 -2.93
C ASN A 122 2.05 -6.48 -1.85
N GLU A 123 3.14 -6.38 -1.09
CA GLU A 123 3.35 -5.27 -0.16
C GLU A 123 3.63 -3.99 -0.94
N VAL A 124 2.82 -2.97 -0.70
CA VAL A 124 2.98 -1.64 -1.30
C VAL A 124 3.03 -0.59 -0.20
N LYS A 125 3.95 0.36 -0.33
CA LYS A 125 3.99 1.53 0.55
C LYS A 125 2.99 2.54 0.01
N LYS A 126 1.94 2.81 0.79
CA LYS A 126 0.96 3.85 0.48
C LYS A 126 1.10 5.01 1.45
N GLN A 127 0.63 6.17 1.02
CA GLN A 127 0.55 7.36 1.85
C GLN A 127 -0.92 7.72 2.04
N ARG A 128 -1.29 8.04 3.27
CA ARG A 128 -2.61 8.57 3.60
C ARG A 128 -2.45 9.85 4.41
N THR A 129 -3.22 10.87 4.06
CA THR A 129 -3.40 12.03 4.93
C THR A 129 -4.38 11.65 6.04
N ASP A 130 -4.05 12.00 7.28
CA ASP A 130 -5.00 11.86 8.37
C ASP A 130 -6.23 12.74 8.10
N THR A 131 -7.37 12.10 7.86
CA THR A 131 -8.64 12.76 7.52
C THR A 131 -9.16 13.65 8.66
N ALA A 132 -8.83 13.34 9.91
CA ALA A 132 -9.18 14.19 11.06
C ALA A 132 -8.38 15.49 11.02
N VAL A 133 -7.10 15.42 10.64
CA VAL A 133 -6.26 16.61 10.51
C VAL A 133 -6.60 17.41 9.25
N GLU A 134 -6.92 16.77 8.12
CA GLU A 134 -7.45 17.48 6.95
C GLU A 134 -8.74 18.25 7.27
N LYS A 135 -9.61 17.67 8.09
CA LYS A 135 -10.85 18.32 8.53
C LYS A 135 -10.56 19.53 9.41
N GLN A 136 -9.69 19.40 10.41
CA GLN A 136 -9.27 20.52 11.26
C GLN A 136 -8.59 21.62 10.46
N LEU A 137 -7.77 21.27 9.46
CA LEU A 137 -7.11 22.24 8.59
C LEU A 137 -8.14 23.02 7.76
N LYS A 138 -9.13 22.32 7.18
CA LYS A 138 -10.22 22.95 6.43
C LYS A 138 -11.03 23.88 7.31
N GLU A 139 -11.41 23.45 8.52
CA GLU A 139 -12.17 24.25 9.49
C GLU A 139 -11.43 25.54 9.87
N LYS A 140 -10.10 25.47 10.06
CA LYS A 140 -9.27 26.65 10.37
C LYS A 140 -8.95 27.55 9.17
N LEU A 141 -9.02 27.05 7.95
CA LEU A 141 -8.84 27.83 6.71
C LEU A 141 -10.15 28.47 6.22
N SER A 142 -11.30 28.01 6.70
CA SER A 142 -12.63 28.55 6.40
C SER A 142 -13.15 29.55 7.42
N ALA A 143 -12.38 29.84 8.48
CA ALA A 143 -12.69 30.80 9.54
C ALA A 143 -11.79 32.04 9.41
#